data_AF-A0A925IU21-F1
#
_entry.id   AF-A0A925IU21-F1
#
_cell.length_a   1.000
_cell.length_b   1.000
_cell.length_c   1.000
_cell.angle_alpha   90.00
_cell.angle_beta   90.00
_cell.angle_gamma   90.00
#
_symmetry.space_group_name_H-M   'P 1'
#
loop_
_entity.id
_entity.type
_entity.pdbx_description
1 polymer ?
#
loop_
_entity_poly.entity_id
_entity_poly.type
_entity_poly.pdbx_seq_one_letter_code
_entity_poly.pdbx_strand_id
1 'polypeptide(L)'
;QWLPSTQLLNLAEINVITGAAIGILIYELGMYTWHRLMHTSNLLWRVLHQMHHSAERLDTYGAFYFSPFDMVGWTLLGTVCFSFITGLPPQSVTIVLLITNFFSIFQHANIKTPTWVGYIIQRPESHAVHHAKGVHAYNYSDLPLFDIVFGTFRNPARFVEETGFYQGASARVKDMLLFKEVDKG
;
A
#
# COMPACT_ATOMS: atom_id res chain seq x y z
N GLN A 1 -5.08 29.95 4.77
CA GLN A 1 -5.35 29.03 3.65
C GLN A 1 -4.28 27.95 3.69
N TRP A 2 -4.63 26.67 3.90
CA TRP A 2 -3.67 25.59 4.21
C TRP A 2 -3.11 24.85 2.98
N LEU A 3 -3.60 25.20 1.79
CA LEU A 3 -3.20 24.58 0.53
C LEU A 3 -2.09 25.40 -0.15
N PRO A 4 -1.15 24.74 -0.85
CA PRO A 4 -0.08 25.43 -1.58
C PRO A 4 -0.68 26.29 -2.71
N SER A 5 0.00 27.38 -3.06
CA SER A 5 -0.38 28.26 -4.17
C SER A 5 -0.21 27.61 -5.55
N THR A 6 0.58 26.54 -5.64
CA THR A 6 0.82 25.78 -6.87
C THR A 6 0.19 24.40 -6.78
N GLN A 7 -0.94 24.23 -7.47
CA GLN A 7 -1.66 22.97 -7.60
C GLN A 7 -1.84 22.64 -9.08
N LEU A 8 -1.81 21.35 -9.43
CA LEU A 8 -2.11 20.92 -10.80
C LEU A 8 -3.61 21.00 -11.11
N LEU A 9 -4.44 20.56 -10.17
CA LEU A 9 -5.88 20.74 -10.16
C LEU A 9 -6.27 21.52 -8.90
N ASN A 10 -7.24 22.42 -9.03
CA ASN A 10 -7.84 23.10 -7.88
C ASN A 10 -9.25 22.54 -7.66
N LEU A 11 -9.36 21.53 -6.78
CA LEU A 11 -10.63 20.92 -6.41
C LEU A 11 -11.13 21.40 -5.04
N ALA A 12 -10.64 22.53 -4.53
CA ALA A 12 -10.92 22.97 -3.16
C ALA A 12 -12.42 23.18 -2.87
N GLU A 13 -13.21 23.53 -3.90
CA GLU A 13 -14.66 23.78 -3.79
C GLU A 13 -15.52 22.65 -4.35
N ILE A 14 -14.92 21.51 -4.71
CA ILE A 14 -15.66 20.37 -5.24
C ILE A 14 -16.61 19.79 -4.18
N ASN A 15 -17.72 19.18 -4.62
CA ASN A 15 -18.55 18.36 -3.75
C ASN A 15 -17.70 17.30 -3.04
N VAL A 16 -17.88 17.17 -1.73
CA VAL A 16 -17.05 16.31 -0.86
C VAL A 16 -16.96 14.86 -1.35
N ILE A 17 -18.08 14.29 -1.80
CA ILE A 17 -18.15 12.88 -2.25
C ILE A 17 -17.46 12.71 -3.60
N THR A 18 -17.71 13.61 -4.55
CA THR A 18 -17.02 13.61 -5.85
C THR A 18 -15.52 13.81 -5.68
N GLY A 19 -15.12 14.75 -4.81
CA GLY A 19 -13.72 14.98 -4.46
C GLY A 19 -13.06 13.76 -3.84
N ALA A 20 -13.76 13.05 -2.95
CA ALA A 20 -13.25 11.81 -2.36
C ALA A 20 -13.09 10.70 -3.41
N ALA A 21 -14.05 10.53 -4.32
CA ALA A 21 -13.96 9.55 -5.40
C ALA A 21 -12.75 9.81 -6.32
N ILE A 22 -12.54 11.07 -6.72
CA ILE A 22 -11.36 11.47 -7.50
C ILE A 22 -10.08 11.26 -6.69
N GLY A 23 -10.09 11.65 -5.41
CA GLY A 23 -8.97 11.50 -4.49
C GLY A 23 -8.54 10.05 -4.31
N ILE A 24 -9.49 9.11 -4.20
CA ILE A 24 -9.21 7.68 -4.14
C ILE A 24 -8.49 7.24 -5.42
N LEU A 25 -9.02 7.55 -6.61
CA LEU A 25 -8.40 7.10 -7.86
C LEU A 25 -6.99 7.66 -8.06
N ILE A 26 -6.77 8.95 -7.73
CA ILE A 26 -5.45 9.58 -7.82
C ILE A 26 -4.48 8.99 -6.80
N TYR A 27 -4.92 8.80 -5.56
CA TYR A 27 -4.09 8.23 -4.51
C TYR A 27 -3.73 6.78 -4.80
N GLU A 28 -4.68 5.97 -5.27
CA GLU A 28 -4.47 4.56 -5.62
C GLU A 28 -3.49 4.40 -6.79
N LEU A 29 -3.52 5.29 -7.79
CA LEU A 29 -2.51 5.32 -8.84
C LEU A 29 -1.12 5.69 -8.29
N GLY A 30 -1.06 6.69 -7.40
CA GLY A 30 0.16 7.11 -6.74
C GLY A 30 0.75 6.00 -5.87
N MET A 31 -0.11 5.32 -5.11
CA MET A 31 0.24 4.21 -4.22
C MET A 31 0.70 3.00 -5.03
N TYR A 32 -0.02 2.60 -6.09
CA TYR A 32 0.44 1.58 -7.03
C TYR A 32 1.87 1.84 -7.51
N THR A 33 2.11 3.08 -7.97
CA THR A 33 3.40 3.48 -8.53
C THR A 33 4.50 3.46 -7.47
N TRP A 34 4.24 4.07 -6.32
CA TRP A 34 5.18 4.15 -5.20
C TRP A 34 5.53 2.77 -4.65
N HIS A 35 4.51 1.94 -4.42
CA HIS A 35 4.65 0.60 -3.92
C HIS A 35 5.49 -0.26 -4.89
N ARG A 36 5.16 -0.25 -6.18
CA ARG A 36 5.95 -0.95 -7.20
C ARG A 36 7.39 -0.44 -7.30
N LEU A 37 7.64 0.85 -7.12
CA LEU A 37 9.00 1.41 -7.06
C LEU A 37 9.78 0.88 -5.85
N MET A 38 9.15 0.74 -4.68
CA MET A 38 9.78 0.15 -3.51
C MET A 38 10.17 -1.32 -3.75
N HIS A 39 9.39 -2.06 -4.52
CA HIS A 39 9.70 -3.46 -4.89
C HIS A 39 10.72 -3.62 -6.02
N THR A 40 10.95 -2.58 -6.82
CA THR A 40 11.87 -2.64 -7.98
C THR A 40 13.20 -1.92 -7.75
N SER A 41 13.34 -1.21 -6.63
CA SER A 41 14.57 -0.52 -6.23
C SER A 41 15.13 -1.08 -4.93
N ASN A 42 16.34 -1.66 -4.98
CA ASN A 42 17.02 -2.20 -3.81
C ASN A 42 17.16 -1.17 -2.67
N LEU A 43 17.37 0.10 -3.01
CA LEU A 43 17.49 1.16 -2.01
C LEU A 43 16.15 1.42 -1.32
N LEU A 44 15.08 1.60 -2.11
CA LEU A 44 13.76 1.91 -1.56
C LEU A 44 13.22 0.71 -0.78
N TRP A 45 13.37 -0.51 -1.29
CA TRP A 45 13.06 -1.74 -0.57
C TRP A 45 13.70 -1.76 0.82
N ARG A 46 15.03 -1.61 0.86
CA ARG A 46 15.81 -1.70 2.10
C ARG A 46 15.48 -0.61 3.11
N VAL A 47 15.11 0.59 2.65
CA VAL A 47 14.84 1.73 3.53
C VAL A 47 13.37 1.81 3.94
N LEU A 48 12.45 1.40 3.06
CA LEU A 48 11.04 1.79 3.13
C LEU A 48 10.05 0.65 3.03
N HIS A 49 10.49 -0.62 2.93
CA HIS A 49 9.52 -1.69 2.69
C HIS A 49 9.92 -3.10 3.13
N GLN A 50 11.21 -3.39 3.26
CA GLN A 50 11.67 -4.71 3.72
C GLN A 50 11.13 -5.06 5.11
N MET A 51 10.90 -4.06 5.97
CA MET A 51 10.35 -4.30 7.31
C MET A 51 8.94 -4.86 7.20
N HIS A 52 8.10 -4.25 6.38
CA HIS A 52 6.76 -4.76 6.11
C HIS A 52 6.75 -6.20 5.61
N HIS A 53 7.62 -6.50 4.65
CA HIS A 53 7.73 -7.84 4.09
C HIS A 53 8.50 -8.85 4.93
N SER A 54 9.16 -8.44 6.02
CA SER A 54 9.85 -9.37 6.91
C SER A 54 8.89 -10.18 7.79
N ALA A 55 7.62 -9.74 7.92
CA ALA A 55 6.61 -10.41 8.71
C ALA A 55 6.29 -11.81 8.16
N GLU A 56 6.46 -12.83 9.00
CA GLU A 56 6.24 -14.24 8.63
C GLU A 56 4.77 -14.65 8.62
N ARG A 57 3.86 -13.73 8.98
CA ARG A 57 2.42 -13.93 9.02
C ARG A 57 1.70 -12.75 8.39
N LEU A 58 0.58 -13.05 7.74
CA LEU A 58 -0.36 -12.05 7.26
C LEU A 58 -1.55 -11.96 8.22
N ASP A 59 -1.58 -10.90 9.01
CA ASP A 59 -2.69 -10.57 9.89
C ASP A 59 -2.89 -9.04 9.95
N THR A 60 -3.97 -8.59 10.58
CA THR A 60 -4.31 -7.16 10.66
C THR A 60 -3.27 -6.33 11.42
N TYR A 61 -2.41 -6.94 12.24
CA TYR A 61 -1.29 -6.22 12.85
C TYR A 61 -0.18 -5.96 11.82
N GLY A 62 0.06 -6.92 10.92
CA GLY A 62 0.97 -6.80 9.78
C GLY A 62 0.67 -5.59 8.89
N ALA A 63 -0.61 -5.19 8.77
CA ALA A 63 -1.04 -4.00 8.04
C ALA A 63 -0.41 -2.69 8.54
N PHE A 64 0.13 -2.69 9.76
CA PHE A 64 0.79 -1.53 10.38
C PHE A 64 2.25 -1.81 10.75
N TYR A 65 2.78 -2.96 10.35
CA TYR A 65 4.17 -3.32 10.61
C TYR A 65 5.06 -2.65 9.58
N PHE A 66 5.45 -1.41 9.88
CA PHE A 66 6.20 -0.53 9.01
C PHE A 66 7.34 0.14 9.79
N SER A 67 8.43 0.50 9.11
CA SER A 67 9.44 1.36 9.73
C SER A 67 8.95 2.81 9.75
N PRO A 68 9.56 3.69 10.58
CA PRO A 68 9.28 5.12 10.53
C PRO A 68 9.50 5.73 9.13
N PHE A 69 10.44 5.19 8.35
CA PHE A 69 10.73 5.70 7.01
C PHE A 69 9.67 5.30 6.00
N ASP A 70 9.10 4.09 6.08
CA ASP A 70 7.90 3.70 5.33
C ASP A 70 6.80 4.75 5.56
N MET A 71 6.52 5.08 6.83
CA MET A 71 5.47 6.02 7.21
C MET A 71 5.71 7.44 6.68
N VAL A 72 6.97 7.91 6.67
CA VAL A 72 7.33 9.17 6.02
C VAL A 72 7.04 9.11 4.52
N GLY A 73 7.44 8.02 3.84
CA GLY A 73 7.18 7.83 2.42
C GLY A 73 5.69 7.86 2.07
N TRP A 74 4.87 7.12 2.82
CA TRP A 74 3.41 7.09 2.65
C TRP A 74 2.76 8.46 2.92
N THR A 75 3.23 9.19 3.94
CA THR A 75 2.73 10.53 4.26
C THR A 75 3.08 11.55 3.17
N LEU A 76 4.30 11.48 2.64
CA LEU A 76 4.73 12.34 1.53
C LEU A 76 3.93 12.07 0.26
N LEU A 77 3.68 10.80 -0.06
CA LEU A 77 2.83 10.42 -1.19
C LEU A 77 1.42 11.03 -1.05
N GLY A 78 0.78 10.85 0.11
CA GLY A 78 -0.53 11.44 0.39
C GLY A 78 -0.51 12.97 0.26
N THR A 79 0.53 13.63 0.76
CA THR A 79 0.71 15.09 0.64
C THR A 79 0.81 15.54 -0.82
N VAL A 80 1.58 14.81 -1.64
CA VAL A 80 1.69 15.08 -3.08
C VAL A 80 0.34 14.92 -3.76
N CYS A 81 -0.34 13.80 -3.57
CA CYS A 81 -1.63 13.53 -4.17
C CYS A 81 -2.69 14.57 -3.76
N PHE A 82 -2.89 14.77 -2.46
CA PHE A 82 -4.02 15.54 -1.95
C PHE A 82 -3.83 17.05 -2.02
N SER A 83 -2.61 17.54 -1.75
CA SER A 83 -2.33 18.98 -1.66
C SER A 83 -1.80 19.56 -2.96
N PHE A 84 -0.81 18.91 -3.58
CA PHE A 84 -0.11 19.46 -4.75
C PHE A 84 -0.76 19.04 -6.08
N ILE A 85 -1.28 17.82 -6.19
CA ILE A 85 -1.95 17.37 -7.41
C ILE A 85 -3.40 17.82 -7.42
N THR A 86 -4.18 17.51 -6.38
CA THR A 86 -5.64 17.71 -6.42
C THR A 86 -6.18 18.94 -5.71
N GLY A 87 -5.51 19.41 -4.66
CA GLY A 87 -6.01 20.51 -3.82
C GLY A 87 -7.36 20.22 -3.15
N LEU A 88 -7.58 18.99 -2.67
CA LEU A 88 -8.88 18.56 -2.14
C LEU A 88 -9.24 19.24 -0.81
N PRO A 89 -10.54 19.47 -0.53
CA PRO A 89 -10.97 19.93 0.78
C PRO A 89 -10.68 18.85 1.85
N PRO A 90 -10.38 19.24 3.11
CA PRO A 90 -10.00 18.30 4.16
C PRO A 90 -10.99 17.16 4.38
N GLN A 91 -12.29 17.43 4.23
CA GLN A 91 -13.35 16.45 4.39
C GLN A 91 -13.25 15.32 3.35
N SER A 92 -12.93 15.65 2.09
CA SER A 92 -12.69 14.63 1.06
C SER A 92 -11.45 13.81 1.39
N VAL A 93 -10.37 14.45 1.82
CA VAL A 93 -9.13 13.77 2.21
C VAL A 93 -9.39 12.81 3.38
N THR A 94 -10.17 13.21 4.39
CA THR A 94 -10.56 12.32 5.50
C THR A 94 -11.28 11.07 5.01
N ILE A 95 -12.24 11.21 4.07
CA ILE A 95 -12.95 10.05 3.50
C ILE A 95 -11.97 9.13 2.76
N VAL A 96 -11.06 9.69 1.95
CA VAL A 96 -10.05 8.91 1.23
C VAL A 96 -9.21 8.10 2.23
N LEU A 97 -8.67 8.75 3.26
CA LEU A 97 -7.84 8.09 4.28
C LEU A 97 -8.57 6.99 5.04
N LEU A 98 -9.85 7.19 5.39
CA LEU A 98 -10.64 6.17 6.08
C LEU A 98 -10.88 4.95 5.19
N ILE A 99 -11.16 5.18 3.90
CA ILE A 99 -11.42 4.10 2.93
C ILE A 99 -10.15 3.32 2.63
N THR A 100 -9.04 3.99 2.33
CA THR A 100 -7.77 3.31 2.01
C THR A 100 -7.18 2.60 3.23
N ASN A 101 -7.35 3.16 4.43
CA ASN A 101 -6.97 2.46 5.66
C ASN A 101 -7.83 1.20 5.88
N PHE A 102 -9.13 1.25 5.57
CA PHE A 102 -9.97 0.04 5.57
C PHE A 102 -9.47 -0.99 4.55
N PHE A 103 -9.09 -0.58 3.34
CA PHE A 103 -8.55 -1.49 2.33
C PHE A 103 -7.24 -2.16 2.79
N SER A 104 -6.31 -1.39 3.35
CA SER A 104 -5.04 -1.90 3.88
C SER A 104 -5.24 -2.94 4.99
N ILE A 105 -6.20 -2.70 5.90
CA ILE A 105 -6.57 -3.68 6.94
C ILE A 105 -7.24 -4.91 6.31
N PHE A 106 -8.17 -4.70 5.38
CA PHE A 106 -8.95 -5.77 4.76
C PHE A 106 -8.04 -6.75 4.00
N GLN A 107 -7.08 -6.27 3.23
CA GLN A 107 -6.16 -7.13 2.49
C GLN A 107 -5.17 -7.89 3.40
N HIS A 108 -5.03 -7.49 4.65
CA HIS A 108 -4.25 -8.21 5.67
C HIS A 108 -5.10 -9.09 6.58
N ALA A 109 -6.43 -9.07 6.43
CA ALA A 109 -7.31 -9.84 7.28
C ALA A 109 -7.12 -11.34 7.03
N ASN A 110 -6.94 -12.12 8.10
CA ASN A 110 -6.84 -13.58 8.00
C ASN A 110 -8.22 -14.24 7.84
N ILE A 111 -8.92 -13.86 6.76
CA ILE A 111 -10.27 -14.35 6.41
C ILE A 111 -10.26 -14.88 4.99
N LYS A 112 -11.06 -15.93 4.74
CA LYS A 112 -11.29 -16.43 3.37
C LYS A 112 -12.35 -15.58 2.69
N THR A 113 -12.10 -15.21 1.45
CA THR A 113 -13.01 -14.37 0.68
C THR A 113 -13.37 -15.03 -0.67
N PRO A 114 -14.56 -14.78 -1.24
CA PRO A 114 -14.89 -15.23 -2.58
C PRO A 114 -13.98 -14.61 -3.65
N THR A 115 -13.61 -15.36 -4.68
CA THR A 115 -12.67 -14.89 -5.73
C THR A 115 -13.14 -13.66 -6.50
N TRP A 116 -14.45 -13.50 -6.68
CA TRP A 116 -15.02 -12.36 -7.39
C TRP A 116 -14.77 -11.02 -6.68
N VAL A 117 -14.59 -11.03 -5.35
CA VAL A 117 -14.28 -9.82 -4.57
C VAL A 117 -12.98 -9.18 -5.04
N GLY A 118 -12.03 -9.98 -5.53
CA GLY A 118 -10.71 -9.56 -5.98
C GLY A 118 -10.72 -8.67 -7.22
N TYR A 119 -11.86 -8.51 -7.90
CA TYR A 119 -12.00 -7.56 -9.00
C TYR A 119 -12.51 -6.18 -8.54
N ILE A 120 -12.84 -6.03 -7.26
CA ILE A 120 -13.40 -4.80 -6.67
C ILE A 120 -12.43 -4.21 -5.64
N ILE A 121 -11.89 -5.05 -4.76
CA ILE A 121 -10.96 -4.71 -3.68
C ILE A 121 -9.90 -5.81 -3.58
N GLN A 122 -8.67 -5.45 -3.24
CA GLN A 122 -7.62 -6.44 -3.06
C GLN A 122 -7.97 -7.40 -1.90
N ARG A 123 -7.97 -8.70 -2.20
CA ARG A 123 -8.32 -9.76 -1.24
C ARG A 123 -7.13 -10.13 -0.37
N PRO A 124 -7.36 -10.65 0.86
CA PRO A 124 -6.34 -11.33 1.64
C PRO A 124 -5.48 -12.33 0.87
N GLU A 125 -6.12 -13.18 0.07
CA GLU A 125 -5.41 -14.21 -0.70
C GLU A 125 -4.55 -13.59 -1.82
N SER A 126 -4.94 -12.43 -2.35
CA SER A 126 -4.16 -11.69 -3.36
C SER A 126 -2.95 -11.02 -2.71
N HIS A 127 -3.14 -10.38 -1.57
CA HIS A 127 -2.06 -9.75 -0.82
C HIS A 127 -1.09 -10.78 -0.21
N ALA A 128 -1.56 -11.97 0.11
CA ALA A 128 -0.70 -13.07 0.53
C ALA A 128 0.29 -13.48 -0.58
N VAL A 129 -0.11 -13.43 -1.86
CA VAL A 129 0.82 -13.63 -3.00
C VAL A 129 1.88 -12.53 -3.03
N HIS A 130 1.48 -11.29 -2.72
CA HIS A 130 2.39 -10.17 -2.63
C HIS A 130 3.43 -10.34 -1.51
N HIS A 131 3.03 -10.87 -0.36
CA HIS A 131 3.93 -11.21 0.75
C HIS A 131 4.61 -12.58 0.64
N ALA A 132 4.32 -13.33 -0.42
CA ALA A 132 4.77 -14.71 -0.53
C ALA A 132 6.30 -14.78 -0.54
N LYS A 133 6.81 -15.73 0.24
CA LYS A 133 8.24 -15.96 0.39
C LYS A 133 8.91 -16.21 -0.96
N GLY A 134 9.92 -15.39 -1.27
CA GLY A 134 10.65 -15.46 -2.54
C GLY A 134 9.90 -14.89 -3.75
N VAL A 135 8.72 -14.29 -3.58
CA VAL A 135 7.96 -13.62 -4.63
C VAL A 135 8.05 -12.11 -4.50
N HIS A 136 7.60 -11.55 -3.37
CA HIS A 136 7.60 -10.10 -3.07
C HIS A 136 7.31 -9.23 -4.30
N ALA A 137 6.17 -9.50 -4.95
CA ALA A 137 5.79 -8.88 -6.21
C ALA A 137 4.28 -9.03 -6.45
N TYR A 138 3.77 -8.31 -7.46
CA TYR A 138 2.34 -8.29 -7.86
C TYR A 138 1.45 -7.55 -6.85
N ASN A 139 0.21 -7.24 -7.24
CA ASN A 139 -0.83 -6.74 -6.33
C ASN A 139 -0.38 -5.51 -5.50
N TYR A 140 0.13 -4.49 -6.17
CA TYR A 140 0.69 -3.29 -5.53
C TYR A 140 -0.37 -2.27 -5.09
N SER A 141 -1.64 -2.44 -5.47
CA SER A 141 -2.72 -1.49 -5.18
C SER A 141 -3.89 -2.09 -4.39
N ASP A 142 -4.44 -1.30 -3.47
CA ASP A 142 -5.61 -1.64 -2.66
C ASP A 142 -6.86 -1.83 -3.55
N LEU A 143 -7.01 -0.96 -4.55
CA LEU A 143 -7.93 -1.14 -5.67
C LEU A 143 -7.25 -1.91 -6.82
N PRO A 144 -7.68 -3.14 -7.13
CA PRO A 144 -7.08 -3.99 -8.15
C PRO A 144 -7.01 -3.39 -9.56
N LEU A 145 -7.75 -2.30 -9.81
CA LEU A 145 -7.81 -1.60 -11.09
C LEU A 145 -6.42 -1.35 -11.68
N PHE A 146 -5.49 -0.80 -10.91
CA PHE A 146 -4.16 -0.45 -11.43
C PHE A 146 -3.30 -1.69 -11.66
N ASP A 147 -3.38 -2.68 -10.77
CA ASP A 147 -2.75 -3.98 -11.00
C ASP A 147 -3.27 -4.69 -12.26
N ILE A 148 -4.57 -4.59 -12.56
CA ILE A 148 -5.17 -5.15 -13.77
C ILE A 148 -4.65 -4.40 -15.00
N VAL A 149 -4.71 -3.06 -14.98
CA VAL A 149 -4.27 -2.21 -16.09
C VAL A 149 -2.78 -2.40 -16.42
N PHE A 150 -1.93 -2.54 -15.40
CA PHE A 150 -0.49 -2.66 -15.56
C PHE A 150 0.04 -4.11 -15.53
N GLY A 151 -0.86 -5.10 -15.53
CA GLY A 151 -0.50 -6.51 -15.68
C GLY A 151 0.15 -7.17 -14.45
N THR A 152 -0.02 -6.58 -13.27
CA THR A 152 0.52 -7.07 -11.99
C THR A 152 -0.53 -7.72 -11.10
N PHE A 153 -1.76 -7.92 -11.58
CA PHE A 153 -2.85 -8.55 -10.82
C PHE A 153 -2.70 -10.08 -10.69
N ARG A 154 -2.86 -10.60 -9.46
CA ARG A 154 -2.92 -12.03 -9.14
C ARG A 154 -4.03 -12.28 -8.12
N ASN A 155 -5.01 -13.12 -8.46
CA ASN A 155 -6.19 -13.37 -7.64
C ASN A 155 -6.41 -14.87 -7.40
N PRO A 156 -5.60 -15.51 -6.55
CA PRO A 156 -5.66 -16.95 -6.33
C PRO A 156 -6.93 -17.37 -5.57
N ALA A 157 -7.32 -18.63 -5.72
CA ALA A 157 -8.43 -19.20 -4.98
C ALA A 157 -8.10 -19.51 -3.51
N ARG A 158 -6.82 -19.55 -3.14
CA ARG A 158 -6.33 -19.93 -1.80
C ARG A 158 -5.14 -19.04 -1.41
N PHE A 159 -4.91 -18.94 -0.10
CA PHE A 159 -3.69 -18.35 0.44
C PHE A 159 -2.44 -19.12 0.00
N VAL A 160 -1.31 -18.41 -0.03
CA VAL A 160 0.01 -19.04 -0.13
C VAL A 160 0.37 -19.74 1.18
N GLU A 161 1.30 -20.68 1.12
CA GLU A 161 1.70 -21.47 2.28
C GLU A 161 2.65 -20.70 3.22
N GLU A 162 3.56 -19.90 2.66
CA GLU A 162 4.56 -19.15 3.42
C GLU A 162 4.60 -17.68 2.97
N THR A 163 4.66 -16.79 3.97
CA THR A 163 4.90 -15.35 3.81
C THR A 163 6.16 -14.93 4.55
N GLY A 164 6.70 -13.76 4.21
CA GLY A 164 7.90 -13.24 4.84
C GLY A 164 9.19 -13.72 4.18
N PHE A 165 10.34 -13.46 4.82
CA PHE A 165 11.65 -13.88 4.29
C PHE A 165 12.03 -15.28 4.78
N TYR A 166 12.21 -15.41 6.10
CA TYR A 166 12.51 -16.64 6.82
C TYR A 166 12.08 -16.45 8.27
N GLN A 167 11.99 -17.55 9.02
CA GLN A 167 11.58 -17.51 10.43
C GLN A 167 12.58 -16.71 11.28
N GLY A 168 12.10 -15.62 11.90
CA GLY A 168 12.89 -14.72 12.74
C GLY A 168 13.38 -13.46 12.00
N ALA A 169 13.05 -13.28 10.73
CA ALA A 169 13.37 -12.07 9.99
C ALA A 169 12.69 -10.83 10.59
N SER A 170 11.43 -10.95 11.02
CA SER A 170 10.68 -9.84 11.63
C SER A 170 11.27 -9.38 12.98
N ALA A 171 12.10 -10.19 13.63
CA ALA A 171 12.79 -9.81 14.86
C ALA A 171 14.03 -8.93 14.60
N ARG A 172 14.51 -8.84 13.35
CA ARG A 172 15.73 -8.08 12.97
C ARG A 172 15.46 -6.57 12.84
N VAL A 173 14.56 -6.01 13.65
CA VAL A 173 14.11 -4.61 13.59
C VAL A 173 15.29 -3.63 13.60
N LYS A 174 16.26 -3.83 14.51
CA LYS A 174 17.43 -2.95 14.61
C LYS A 174 18.24 -2.91 13.31
N ASP A 175 18.41 -4.05 12.64
CA ASP A 175 19.18 -4.11 11.40
C ASP A 175 18.44 -3.43 10.24
N MET A 176 17.12 -3.62 10.15
CA MET A 176 16.28 -2.94 9.16
C MET A 176 16.25 -1.41 9.37
N LEU A 177 16.19 -0.94 10.63
CA LEU A 177 16.29 0.48 10.97
C LEU A 177 17.66 1.09 10.68
N LEU A 178 18.71 0.27 10.62
CA LEU A 178 20.04 0.66 10.17
C LEU A 178 20.25 0.41 8.67
N PHE A 179 19.16 0.14 7.94
CA PHE A 179 19.15 -0.12 6.50
C PHE A 179 20.08 -1.25 6.06
N LYS A 180 20.27 -2.26 6.91
CA LYS A 180 20.88 -3.52 6.49
C LYS A 180 19.85 -4.36 5.77
N GLU A 181 20.30 -5.11 4.79
CA GLU A 181 19.49 -6.05 4.03
C GLU A 181 19.22 -7.29 4.90
N VAL A 182 17.94 -7.66 5.05
CA VAL A 182 17.48 -8.78 5.90
C VAL A 182 16.72 -9.85 5.10
N ASP A 183 16.37 -9.58 3.85
CA ASP A 183 15.64 -10.51 2.97
C ASP A 183 16.49 -11.67 2.43
N LYS A 184 17.81 -11.55 2.50
CA LYS A 184 18.78 -12.60 2.18
C LYS A 184 19.37 -13.13 3.48
N GLY A 185 18.72 -14.16 4.03
CA GLY A 185 19.24 -14.95 5.15
C GLY A 185 20.48 -15.74 4.77
#